data_AF-A0A1S4A348-F1
#
_entry.id   AF-A0A1S4A348-F1
#
_cell.length_a   1.000
_cell.length_b   1.000
_cell.length_c   1.000
_cell.angle_alpha   90.00
_cell.angle_beta   90.00
_cell.angle_gamma   90.00
#
_symmetry.space_group_name_H-M   'P 1'
#
loop_
_entity.id
_entity.type
_entity.pdbx_description
1 polymer ?
#
loop_
_entity_poly.entity_id
_entity_poly.type
_entity_poly.pdbx_seq_one_letter_code
_entity_poly.pdbx_strand_id
1 'polypeptide(L)'
;MLARIIGIRVYGVKNLHIFSIYTFRFLHANTTITTTSTHFLVDFLVNSLGFSREEAVTTSNKVTRSKPPKNPDFVINFFEKNGFDNTQIKNIVSKSPKVLFSNVDKTLKPKLEILQEIGFSGSDLVKFANANIHIFDRGVDTFLRPSLEYLRTLLGSDEDVVKVIKKTSWLLSSNAPKIMAPNVLLLQNIGFSDLKLRKFILHHPRTMMRKTEWLEDVVHRVETDFGIPRESAMFVHGISAVSSFSKSTLAEKVDVYRSFGWSDAHINTMARKLPFCFCLSEAKIRKQLTFLMKEVGCTSEYLASRPKLLMYSLEKRVIPRYKVLKILHGKRLNSGLGLYSAACMTPSTFMKEVVLPYKDKLPLLYGSCMKSVQ
;
A
#
# COMPACT_ATOMS: atom_id res chain seq x y z
N MET A 1 27.27 46.82 14.16
CA MET A 1 27.49 48.01 15.02
C MET A 1 26.24 48.89 14.91
N LEU A 2 25.69 49.26 16.05
CA LEU A 2 24.32 49.75 16.31
C LEU A 2 24.03 51.19 15.83
N ALA A 3 22.80 51.43 15.34
CA ALA A 3 21.94 52.61 15.63
C ALA A 3 20.58 52.43 14.91
N ARG A 4 19.50 51.98 15.57
CA ARG A 4 18.44 52.73 16.30
C ARG A 4 17.59 53.72 15.47
N ILE A 5 16.43 53.20 15.02
CA ILE A 5 15.04 53.70 15.12
C ILE A 5 14.83 55.21 15.28
N ILE A 6 14.11 55.82 14.31
CA ILE A 6 12.97 56.71 14.58
C ILE A 6 11.89 56.42 13.53
N GLY A 7 10.71 56.01 13.98
CA GLY A 7 9.49 55.95 13.17
C GLY A 7 8.64 57.19 13.42
N ILE A 8 8.15 57.82 12.36
CA ILE A 8 6.96 58.68 12.40
C ILE A 8 6.15 58.38 11.14
N ARG A 9 4.89 58.02 11.34
CA ARG A 9 3.91 57.71 10.31
C ARG A 9 2.67 58.54 10.64
N VAL A 10 2.40 59.62 9.92
CA VAL A 10 1.07 60.24 9.83
C VAL A 10 0.84 60.79 8.42
N TYR A 11 -0.41 60.59 7.99
CA TYR A 11 -1.02 60.77 6.68
C TYR A 11 -1.15 62.23 6.21
N GLY A 12 -1.21 62.43 4.88
CA GLY A 12 -2.16 63.40 4.30
C GLY A 12 -1.66 64.35 3.18
N VAL A 13 -2.06 64.02 1.94
CA VAL A 13 -2.62 64.93 0.90
C VAL A 13 -1.70 65.95 0.15
N LYS A 14 -1.64 65.73 -1.19
CA LYS A 14 -1.47 66.64 -2.36
C LYS A 14 -0.18 67.48 -2.52
N ASN A 15 0.64 67.15 -3.53
CA ASN A 15 0.67 67.84 -4.85
C ASN A 15 1.88 67.41 -5.69
N LEU A 16 1.72 67.54 -7.02
CA LEU A 16 2.73 67.34 -8.06
C LEU A 16 4.03 68.09 -7.76
N HIS A 17 5.19 67.49 -8.06
CA HIS A 17 6.20 68.06 -8.97
C HIS A 17 7.33 67.03 -9.27
N ILE A 18 7.45 66.71 -10.56
CA ILE A 18 8.64 66.41 -11.38
C ILE A 18 9.95 66.15 -10.62
N PHE A 19 10.58 64.97 -10.80
CA PHE A 19 12.05 64.83 -10.91
C PHE A 19 12.47 63.49 -11.55
N SER A 20 13.20 63.63 -12.67
CA SER A 20 14.28 62.78 -13.21
C SER A 20 14.21 61.24 -13.09
N ILE A 21 13.95 60.59 -14.22
CA ILE A 21 14.18 59.15 -14.42
C ILE A 21 15.68 58.95 -14.71
N TYR A 22 16.45 58.49 -13.73
CA TYR A 22 17.74 57.86 -13.99
C TYR A 22 17.48 56.43 -14.49
N THR A 23 17.51 56.22 -15.80
CA THR A 23 17.64 54.87 -16.37
C THR A 23 19.05 54.37 -16.11
N PHE A 24 19.26 53.60 -15.03
CA PHE A 24 20.38 52.67 -14.97
C PHE A 24 20.09 51.53 -15.96
N ARG A 25 20.68 51.62 -17.17
CA ARG A 25 20.80 50.47 -18.06
C ARG A 25 21.75 49.47 -17.41
N PHE A 26 21.22 48.53 -16.63
CA PHE A 26 21.90 47.26 -16.43
C PHE A 26 21.78 46.47 -17.74
N LEU A 27 22.87 46.40 -18.49
CA LEU A 27 23.04 45.45 -19.58
C LEU A 27 22.76 44.04 -19.03
N HIS A 28 21.59 43.50 -19.37
CA HIS A 28 21.30 42.09 -19.20
C HIS A 28 22.14 41.32 -20.23
N ALA A 29 23.26 40.75 -19.79
CA ALA A 29 23.94 39.70 -20.53
C ALA A 29 23.09 38.42 -20.40
N ASN A 30 22.10 38.25 -21.27
CA ASN A 30 21.33 37.02 -21.38
C ASN A 30 21.72 36.23 -22.64
N THR A 31 21.93 34.93 -22.41
CA THR A 31 21.61 33.79 -23.30
C THR A 31 22.46 33.52 -24.55
N THR A 32 23.66 32.97 -24.35
CA THR A 32 24.30 32.05 -25.33
C THR A 32 24.67 30.68 -24.74
N ILE A 33 24.86 30.61 -23.42
CA ILE A 33 25.23 29.38 -22.70
C ILE A 33 24.02 28.45 -22.48
N THR A 34 22.83 29.04 -22.30
CA THR A 34 21.59 28.31 -22.00
C THR A 34 21.04 27.55 -23.20
N THR A 35 21.17 28.10 -24.42
CA THR A 35 20.70 27.52 -25.68
C THR A 35 21.60 26.37 -26.15
N THR A 36 22.91 26.48 -25.99
CA THR A 36 23.87 25.43 -26.34
C THR A 36 23.77 24.22 -25.40
N SER A 37 23.59 24.45 -24.09
CA SER A 37 23.40 23.37 -23.10
C SER A 37 22.12 22.56 -23.34
N THR A 38 21.02 23.25 -23.68
CA THR A 38 19.74 22.60 -23.98
C THR A 38 19.79 21.82 -25.29
N HIS A 39 20.46 22.34 -26.32
CA HIS A 39 20.60 21.65 -27.62
C HIS A 39 21.42 20.35 -27.48
N PHE A 40 22.56 20.39 -26.79
CA PHE A 40 23.39 19.21 -26.54
C PHE A 40 22.60 18.08 -25.87
N LEU A 41 21.87 18.40 -24.80
CA LEU A 41 21.12 17.38 -24.07
C LEU A 41 19.98 16.81 -24.90
N VAL A 42 19.29 17.63 -25.71
CA VAL A 42 18.23 17.13 -26.60
C VAL A 42 18.80 16.15 -27.62
N ASP A 43 19.90 16.49 -28.28
CA ASP A 43 20.52 15.61 -29.27
C ASP A 43 21.04 14.32 -28.63
N PHE A 44 21.64 14.41 -27.43
CA PHE A 44 22.06 13.24 -26.66
C PHE A 44 20.88 12.30 -26.33
N LEU A 45 19.76 12.84 -25.85
CA LEU A 45 18.59 12.02 -25.50
C LEU A 45 18.00 11.31 -26.73
N VAL A 46 17.97 11.99 -27.88
CA VAL A 46 17.49 11.38 -29.14
C VAL A 46 18.43 10.28 -29.60
N ASN A 47 19.73 10.59 -29.71
CA ASN A 47 20.70 9.69 -30.33
C ASN A 47 21.08 8.51 -29.42
N SER A 48 21.25 8.73 -28.12
CA SER A 48 21.76 7.71 -27.19
C SER A 48 20.65 6.89 -26.52
N LEU A 49 19.47 7.49 -26.28
CA LEU A 49 18.38 6.84 -25.53
C LEU A 49 17.09 6.66 -26.35
N GLY A 50 17.06 7.09 -27.62
CA GLY A 50 15.90 6.90 -28.50
C GLY A 50 14.67 7.70 -28.07
N PHE A 51 14.85 8.91 -27.54
CA PHE A 51 13.75 9.85 -27.34
C PHE A 51 13.24 10.39 -28.69
N SER A 52 11.94 10.66 -28.80
CA SER A 52 11.47 11.60 -29.84
C SER A 52 12.00 13.00 -29.55
N ARG A 53 12.06 13.88 -30.57
CA ARG A 53 12.55 15.25 -30.39
C ARG A 53 11.71 16.00 -29.34
N GLU A 54 10.40 15.79 -29.34
CA GLU A 54 9.44 16.39 -28.42
C GLU A 54 9.65 15.91 -26.97
N GLU A 55 9.83 14.59 -26.77
CA GLU A 55 10.12 14.03 -25.45
C GLU A 55 11.48 14.53 -24.92
N ALA A 56 12.48 14.64 -25.79
CA ALA A 56 13.82 15.09 -25.46
C ALA A 56 13.83 16.56 -25.02
N VAL A 57 13.12 17.45 -25.74
CA VAL A 57 12.94 18.86 -25.36
C VAL A 57 12.23 18.96 -24.01
N THR A 58 11.11 18.24 -23.83
CA THR A 58 10.36 18.21 -22.57
C THR A 58 11.23 17.78 -21.38
N THR A 59 12.04 16.74 -21.59
CA THR A 59 12.96 16.20 -20.57
C THR A 59 14.10 17.18 -20.27
N SER A 60 14.75 17.72 -21.30
CA SER A 60 15.83 18.70 -21.18
C SER A 60 15.38 19.96 -20.42
N ASN A 61 14.14 20.40 -20.63
CA ASN A 61 13.57 21.56 -19.95
C ASN A 61 13.56 21.45 -18.42
N LYS A 62 13.54 20.23 -17.86
CA LYS A 62 13.58 19.97 -16.41
C LYS A 62 14.94 20.29 -15.77
N VAL A 63 15.99 20.49 -16.58
CA VAL A 63 17.38 20.78 -16.14
C VAL A 63 17.98 22.00 -16.84
N THR A 64 17.15 22.87 -17.42
CA THR A 64 17.54 24.07 -18.20
C THR A 64 18.53 25.02 -17.54
N ARG A 65 18.65 25.02 -16.21
CA ARG A 65 19.60 25.87 -15.47
C ARG A 65 20.92 25.19 -15.12
N SER A 66 21.11 23.95 -15.55
CA SER A 66 22.31 23.17 -15.31
C SER A 66 23.32 23.33 -16.45
N LYS A 67 24.61 23.38 -16.10
CA LYS A 67 25.69 23.21 -17.09
C LYS A 67 25.58 21.81 -17.72
N PRO A 68 25.98 21.62 -18.99
CA PRO A 68 25.94 20.31 -19.64
C PRO A 68 26.59 19.22 -18.76
N PRO A 69 26.04 18.00 -18.75
CA PRO A 69 26.65 16.91 -18.01
C PRO A 69 28.04 16.66 -18.59
N LYS A 70 29.04 16.50 -17.72
CA LYS A 70 30.44 16.36 -18.18
C LYS A 70 30.61 15.12 -19.07
N ASN A 71 30.00 14.00 -18.68
CA ASN A 71 30.09 12.72 -19.40
C ASN A 71 28.83 11.87 -19.14
N PRO A 72 27.71 12.15 -19.84
CA PRO A 72 26.46 11.42 -19.63
C PRO A 72 26.56 9.93 -20.02
N ASP A 73 27.45 9.56 -20.95
CA ASP A 73 27.68 8.17 -21.35
C ASP A 73 28.18 7.28 -20.21
N PHE A 74 28.97 7.81 -19.27
CA PHE A 74 29.38 7.01 -18.09
C PHE A 74 28.18 6.64 -17.21
N VAL A 75 27.17 7.50 -17.14
CA VAL A 75 25.94 7.22 -16.40
C VAL A 75 25.14 6.13 -17.10
N ILE A 76 25.02 6.19 -18.43
CA ILE A 76 24.33 5.15 -19.23
C ILE A 76 25.03 3.80 -19.07
N ASN A 77 26.34 3.77 -19.34
CA ASN A 77 27.17 2.58 -19.20
C ASN A 77 27.11 1.99 -17.78
N PHE A 78 27.03 2.84 -16.75
CA PHE A 78 26.86 2.37 -15.37
C PHE A 78 25.53 1.64 -15.19
N PHE A 79 24.42 2.20 -15.68
CA PHE A 79 23.12 1.53 -15.60
C PHE A 79 23.09 0.22 -16.38
N GLU A 80 23.63 0.21 -17.60
CA GLU A 80 23.69 -1.01 -18.43
C GLU A 80 24.51 -2.12 -17.75
N LYS A 81 25.68 -1.78 -17.18
CA LYS A 81 26.51 -2.73 -16.41
C LYS A 81 25.80 -3.28 -15.18
N ASN A 82 24.82 -2.56 -14.64
CA ASN A 82 23.98 -2.99 -13.51
C ASN A 82 22.66 -3.65 -13.97
N GLY A 83 22.55 -4.01 -15.24
CA GLY A 83 21.44 -4.80 -15.79
C GLY A 83 20.20 -4.00 -16.16
N PHE A 84 20.29 -2.67 -16.27
CA PHE A 84 19.20 -1.85 -16.77
C PHE A 84 19.20 -1.87 -18.30
N ASP A 85 18.04 -2.08 -18.91
CA ASP A 85 17.87 -1.97 -20.35
C ASP A 85 17.64 -0.50 -20.79
N ASN A 86 17.80 -0.24 -22.09
CA ASN A 86 17.64 1.11 -22.64
C ASN A 86 16.24 1.72 -22.37
N THR A 87 15.18 0.91 -22.32
CA THR A 87 13.81 1.39 -22.03
C THR A 87 13.69 1.88 -20.59
N GLN A 88 14.27 1.14 -19.65
CA GLN A 88 14.32 1.46 -18.24
C GLN A 88 15.18 2.71 -17.99
N ILE A 89 16.34 2.81 -18.64
CA ILE A 89 17.21 4.00 -18.57
C ILE A 89 16.47 5.23 -19.14
N LYS A 90 15.84 5.10 -20.31
CA LYS A 90 14.97 6.13 -20.90
C LYS A 90 13.88 6.58 -19.91
N ASN A 91 13.21 5.67 -19.22
CA ASN A 91 12.20 5.99 -18.22
C ASN A 91 12.77 6.75 -17.00
N ILE A 92 13.92 6.33 -16.47
CA ILE A 92 14.60 7.03 -15.36
C ILE A 92 14.95 8.45 -15.78
N VAL A 93 15.62 8.60 -16.93
CA VAL A 93 16.08 9.90 -17.46
C VAL A 93 14.92 10.82 -17.81
N SER A 94 13.84 10.29 -18.39
CA SER A 94 12.63 11.06 -18.71
C SER A 94 12.05 11.71 -17.44
N LYS A 95 12.01 10.98 -16.33
CA LYS A 95 11.39 11.44 -15.09
C LYS A 95 12.34 12.23 -14.18
N SER A 96 13.62 11.83 -14.09
CA SER A 96 14.66 12.59 -13.38
C SER A 96 15.94 12.73 -14.24
N PRO A 97 15.96 13.70 -15.18
CA PRO A 97 17.11 13.91 -16.05
C PRO A 97 18.37 14.38 -15.31
N LYS A 98 18.23 14.82 -14.05
CA LYS A 98 19.35 15.16 -13.16
C LYS A 98 20.32 14.00 -12.96
N VAL A 99 19.86 12.76 -13.13
CA VAL A 99 20.71 11.57 -13.02
C VAL A 99 21.90 11.60 -14.01
N LEU A 100 21.73 12.21 -15.19
CA LEU A 100 22.81 12.32 -16.19
C LEU A 100 23.96 13.25 -15.76
N PHE A 101 23.71 14.08 -14.74
CA PHE A 101 24.68 15.04 -14.19
C PHE A 101 25.37 14.48 -12.94
N SER A 102 24.97 13.29 -12.49
CA SER A 102 25.49 12.65 -11.28
C SER A 102 26.90 12.10 -11.49
N ASN A 103 27.71 12.13 -10.44
CA ASN A 103 28.99 11.44 -10.42
C ASN A 103 28.77 9.97 -10.11
N VAL A 104 29.12 9.06 -11.01
CA VAL A 104 28.87 7.63 -10.87
C VAL A 104 29.43 7.10 -9.54
N ASP A 105 30.73 7.27 -9.30
CA ASP A 105 31.43 6.68 -8.16
C ASP A 105 30.99 7.26 -6.81
N LYS A 106 30.73 8.58 -6.77
CA LYS A 106 30.41 9.28 -5.52
C LYS A 106 28.91 9.29 -5.20
N THR A 107 28.04 9.05 -6.18
CA THR A 107 26.60 9.26 -5.99
C THR A 107 25.72 8.11 -6.44
N LEU A 108 25.93 7.51 -7.62
CA LEU A 108 25.04 6.46 -8.12
C LEU A 108 25.45 5.08 -7.62
N LYS A 109 26.75 4.78 -7.68
CA LYS A 109 27.32 3.51 -7.24
C LYS A 109 27.00 3.19 -5.78
N PRO A 110 27.20 4.09 -4.79
CA PRO A 110 26.89 3.79 -3.40
C PRO A 110 25.40 3.53 -3.14
N LYS A 111 24.50 4.05 -4.00
CA LYS A 111 23.05 3.80 -3.89
C LYS A 111 22.67 2.40 -4.35
N LEU A 112 23.30 1.88 -5.38
CA LEU A 112 23.05 0.51 -5.83
C LEU A 112 23.72 -0.50 -4.90
N GLU A 113 24.93 -0.20 -4.44
CA GLU A 113 25.68 -1.06 -3.49
C GLU A 113 24.89 -1.27 -2.19
N ILE A 114 24.38 -0.21 -1.55
CA ILE A 114 23.60 -0.38 -0.32
C ILE A 114 22.32 -1.20 -0.53
N LEU A 115 21.70 -1.11 -1.71
CA LEU A 115 20.53 -1.95 -2.05
C LEU A 115 20.94 -3.40 -2.28
N GLN A 116 22.10 -3.63 -2.87
CA GLN A 116 22.66 -4.98 -3.07
C GLN A 116 23.05 -5.62 -1.74
N GLU A 117 23.67 -4.86 -0.84
CA GLU A 117 24.05 -5.30 0.51
C GLU A 117 22.84 -5.81 1.31
N ILE A 118 21.68 -5.15 1.21
CA ILE A 118 20.46 -5.59 1.90
C ILE A 118 19.71 -6.72 1.17
N GLY A 119 20.20 -7.17 0.00
CA GLY A 119 19.65 -8.32 -0.71
C GLY A 119 18.83 -8.03 -1.98
N PHE A 120 18.90 -6.83 -2.57
CA PHE A 120 18.40 -6.62 -3.94
C PHE A 120 19.42 -7.10 -4.97
N SER A 121 19.02 -7.95 -5.91
CA SER A 121 19.92 -8.43 -6.97
C SER A 121 19.25 -8.50 -8.33
N GLY A 122 20.06 -8.40 -9.39
CA GLY A 122 19.65 -8.54 -10.79
C GLY A 122 18.36 -7.79 -11.12
N SER A 123 17.39 -8.52 -11.69
CA SER A 123 16.12 -7.92 -12.13
C SER A 123 15.29 -7.28 -11.02
N ASP A 124 15.45 -7.69 -9.76
CA ASP A 124 14.69 -7.13 -8.64
C ASP A 124 15.18 -5.73 -8.27
N LEU A 125 16.50 -5.51 -8.31
CA LEU A 125 17.10 -4.18 -8.12
C LEU A 125 16.59 -3.21 -9.18
N VAL A 126 16.62 -3.65 -10.44
CA VAL A 126 16.19 -2.88 -11.60
C VAL A 126 14.70 -2.54 -11.54
N LYS A 127 13.84 -3.52 -11.22
CA LYS A 127 12.41 -3.32 -11.02
C LYS A 127 12.13 -2.33 -9.90
N PHE A 128 12.83 -2.46 -8.77
CA PHE A 128 12.69 -1.55 -7.64
C PHE A 128 13.09 -0.12 -7.99
N ALA A 129 14.25 0.08 -8.60
CA ALA A 129 14.75 1.40 -8.99
C ALA A 129 13.83 2.08 -10.01
N ASN A 130 13.26 1.33 -10.97
CA ASN A 130 12.27 1.87 -11.91
C ASN A 130 10.94 2.22 -11.24
N ALA A 131 10.51 1.43 -10.25
CA ALA A 131 9.32 1.72 -9.45
C ALA A 131 9.52 2.89 -8.48
N ASN A 132 10.77 3.24 -8.14
CA ASN A 132 11.10 4.40 -7.31
C ASN A 132 12.30 5.18 -7.84
N ILE A 133 12.10 5.84 -8.97
CA ILE A 133 13.10 6.70 -9.63
C ILE A 133 13.68 7.80 -8.72
N HIS A 134 12.93 8.25 -7.71
CA HIS A 134 13.33 9.35 -6.84
C HIS A 134 14.46 8.96 -5.89
N ILE A 135 14.78 7.68 -5.79
CA ILE A 135 15.95 7.21 -5.05
C ILE A 135 17.26 7.84 -5.58
N PHE A 136 17.31 8.12 -6.89
CA PHE A 136 18.46 8.78 -7.52
C PHE A 136 18.57 10.26 -7.16
N ASP A 137 17.51 10.87 -6.62
CA ASP A 137 17.52 12.26 -6.14
C ASP A 137 17.84 12.37 -4.63
N ARG A 138 17.94 11.25 -3.91
CA ARG A 138 18.17 11.23 -2.45
C ARG A 138 19.63 11.01 -2.10
N GLY A 139 20.10 11.63 -1.02
CA GLY A 139 21.45 11.36 -0.49
C GLY A 139 21.50 10.03 0.26
N VAL A 140 22.60 9.30 0.12
CA VAL A 140 22.81 7.99 0.75
C VAL A 140 22.74 8.12 2.27
N ASP A 141 23.57 8.99 2.86
CA ASP A 141 23.67 9.12 4.31
C ASP A 141 22.56 9.98 4.93
N THR A 142 21.92 10.84 4.13
CA THR A 142 20.82 11.71 4.61
C THR A 142 19.44 11.05 4.57
N PHE A 143 19.24 10.03 3.73
CA PHE A 143 17.91 9.42 3.51
C PHE A 143 17.95 7.90 3.47
N LEU A 144 18.80 7.29 2.63
CA LEU A 144 18.75 5.85 2.40
C LEU A 144 19.21 5.07 3.62
N ARG A 145 20.41 5.38 4.13
CA ARG A 145 21.01 4.70 5.28
C ARG A 145 20.14 4.86 6.54
N PRO A 146 19.68 6.07 6.94
CA PRO A 146 18.78 6.21 8.09
C PRO A 146 17.45 5.47 7.91
N SER A 147 16.89 5.43 6.70
CA SER A 147 15.63 4.71 6.46
C SER A 147 15.82 3.20 6.57
N LEU A 148 16.91 2.66 6.04
CA LEU A 148 17.22 1.23 6.14
C LEU A 148 17.51 0.81 7.59
N GLU A 149 18.30 1.59 8.31
CA GLU A 149 18.58 1.35 9.73
C GLU A 149 17.30 1.35 10.56
N TYR A 150 16.42 2.33 10.36
CA TYR A 150 15.15 2.39 11.06
C TYR A 150 14.21 1.22 10.71
N LEU A 151 14.17 0.79 9.44
CA LEU A 151 13.39 -0.40 9.09
C LEU A 151 13.98 -1.67 9.71
N ARG A 152 15.30 -1.78 9.80
CA ARG A 152 15.97 -2.90 10.49
C ARG A 152 15.58 -2.95 11.96
N THR A 153 15.50 -1.81 12.65
CA THR A 153 15.06 -1.82 14.06
C THR A 153 13.62 -2.31 14.22
N LEU A 154 12.73 -2.00 13.27
CA LEU A 154 11.33 -2.43 13.32
C LEU A 154 11.10 -3.88 12.85
N LEU A 155 11.89 -4.36 11.90
CA LEU A 155 11.65 -5.63 11.19
C LEU A 155 12.64 -6.73 11.58
N GLY A 156 13.78 -6.38 12.15
CA GLY A 156 14.77 -7.31 12.69
C GLY A 156 15.56 -8.14 11.67
N SER A 157 15.37 -7.95 10.36
CA SER A 157 16.12 -8.68 9.32
C SER A 157 16.06 -7.96 7.97
N ASP A 158 17.11 -8.08 7.16
CA ASP A 158 17.18 -7.46 5.84
C ASP A 158 16.19 -8.09 4.85
N GLU A 159 15.89 -9.38 4.99
CA GLU A 159 14.89 -10.08 4.18
C GLU A 159 13.50 -9.45 4.34
N ASP A 160 13.12 -9.10 5.58
CA ASP A 160 11.84 -8.45 5.86
C ASP A 160 11.83 -6.99 5.43
N VAL A 161 12.96 -6.28 5.55
CA VAL A 161 13.16 -4.93 5.00
C VAL A 161 12.93 -4.93 3.49
N VAL A 162 13.55 -5.86 2.76
CA VAL A 162 13.36 -6.03 1.31
C VAL A 162 11.90 -6.35 0.97
N LYS A 163 11.23 -7.24 1.72
CA LYS A 163 9.80 -7.54 1.51
C LYS A 163 8.92 -6.29 1.63
N VAL A 164 9.19 -5.44 2.63
CA VAL A 164 8.44 -4.20 2.86
C VAL A 164 8.69 -3.18 1.76
N ILE A 165 9.95 -2.97 1.39
CA ILE A 165 10.35 -2.01 0.35
C ILE A 165 9.81 -2.44 -1.02
N LYS A 166 9.79 -3.74 -1.34
CA LYS A 166 9.18 -4.25 -2.58
C LYS A 166 7.67 -3.96 -2.67
N LYS A 167 6.94 -3.93 -1.55
CA LYS A 167 5.50 -3.59 -1.50
C LYS A 167 5.22 -2.08 -1.58
N THR A 168 6.18 -1.27 -1.12
CA THR A 168 6.07 0.18 -0.99
C THR A 168 7.42 0.82 -1.37
N SER A 169 7.71 0.87 -2.66
CA SER A 169 9.03 1.27 -3.17
C SER A 169 9.44 2.68 -2.75
N TRP A 170 8.47 3.60 -2.65
CA TRP A 170 8.69 5.00 -2.27
C TRP A 170 9.13 5.20 -0.82
N LEU A 171 9.09 4.15 0.03
CA LEU A 171 9.44 4.24 1.44
C LEU A 171 10.87 4.78 1.63
N LEU A 172 11.83 4.34 0.81
CA LEU A 172 13.21 4.82 0.84
C LEU A 172 13.40 6.25 0.30
N SER A 173 12.41 6.80 -0.40
CA SER A 173 12.47 8.18 -0.93
C SER A 173 11.71 9.21 -0.09
N SER A 174 10.97 8.77 0.94
CA SER A 174 10.02 9.61 1.70
C SER A 174 10.43 9.89 3.14
N ASN A 175 11.68 9.60 3.55
CA ASN A 175 12.13 9.70 4.95
C ASN A 175 11.21 8.88 5.88
N ALA A 176 11.30 7.55 5.75
CA ALA A 176 10.51 6.62 6.53
C ALA A 176 10.57 6.86 8.04
N PRO A 177 11.74 7.13 8.68
CA PRO A 177 11.80 7.40 10.11
C PRO A 177 10.87 8.54 10.54
N LYS A 178 10.87 9.66 9.80
CA LYS A 178 10.05 10.83 10.13
C LYS A 178 8.55 10.55 10.07
N ILE A 179 8.10 9.72 9.12
CA ILE A 179 6.68 9.46 8.88
C ILE A 179 6.18 8.29 9.72
N MET A 180 6.96 7.21 9.81
CA MET A 180 6.55 5.99 10.49
C MET A 180 6.66 6.09 12.01
N ALA A 181 7.62 6.84 12.56
CA ALA A 181 7.84 6.87 14.00
C ALA A 181 6.62 7.32 14.82
N PRO A 182 5.89 8.39 14.46
CA PRO A 182 4.65 8.75 15.15
C PRO A 182 3.58 7.64 15.09
N ASN A 183 3.44 6.98 13.94
CA ASN A 183 2.49 5.87 13.78
C ASN A 183 2.91 4.63 14.59
N VAL A 184 4.20 4.33 14.65
CA VAL A 184 4.75 3.24 15.48
C VAL A 184 4.44 3.50 16.95
N LEU A 185 4.73 4.71 17.45
CA LEU A 185 4.44 5.11 18.83
C LEU A 185 2.95 5.04 19.14
N LEU A 186 2.09 5.51 18.24
CA LEU A 186 0.64 5.41 18.41
C LEU A 186 0.19 3.95 18.56
N LEU A 187 0.66 3.05 17.67
CA LEU A 187 0.31 1.63 17.73
C LEU A 187 0.84 0.95 19.01
N GLN A 188 2.05 1.28 19.45
CA GLN A 188 2.61 0.78 20.71
C GLN A 188 1.78 1.26 21.92
N ASN A 189 1.40 2.54 21.95
CA ASN A 189 0.59 3.12 23.02
C ASN A 189 -0.80 2.47 23.17
N ILE A 190 -1.37 1.95 22.07
CA ILE A 190 -2.64 1.21 22.10
C ILE A 190 -2.46 -0.31 22.26
N GLY A 191 -1.25 -0.78 22.63
CA GLY A 191 -1.00 -2.16 23.04
C GLY A 191 -0.45 -3.10 21.95
N PHE A 192 0.10 -2.57 20.85
CA PHE A 192 0.84 -3.42 19.91
C PHE A 192 2.19 -3.78 20.53
N SER A 193 2.40 -5.07 20.80
CA SER A 193 3.75 -5.58 21.05
C SER A 193 4.62 -5.48 19.80
N ASP A 194 5.93 -5.46 19.96
CA ASP A 194 6.87 -5.36 18.84
C ASP A 194 6.66 -6.48 17.80
N LEU A 195 6.31 -7.69 18.24
CA LEU A 195 5.97 -8.80 17.35
C LEU A 195 4.68 -8.53 16.53
N LYS A 196 3.65 -7.93 17.14
CA LYS A 196 2.42 -7.55 16.43
C LYS A 196 2.68 -6.40 15.47
N LEU A 197 3.46 -5.41 15.90
CA LEU A 197 3.87 -4.27 15.08
C LEU A 197 4.66 -4.72 13.85
N ARG A 198 5.68 -5.57 14.02
CA ARG A 198 6.45 -6.15 12.90
C ARG A 198 5.54 -6.83 11.89
N LYS A 199 4.65 -7.72 12.35
CA LYS A 199 3.67 -8.40 11.48
C LYS A 199 2.76 -7.40 10.77
N PHE A 200 2.28 -6.38 11.48
CA PHE A 200 1.44 -5.34 10.90
C PHE A 200 2.17 -4.56 9.79
N ILE A 201 3.42 -4.14 10.02
CA ILE A 201 4.24 -3.43 9.02
C ILE A 201 4.50 -4.33 7.80
N LEU A 202 4.77 -5.62 8.01
CA LEU A 202 4.98 -6.59 6.90
C LEU A 202 3.74 -6.73 6.01
N HIS A 203 2.54 -6.68 6.58
CA HIS A 203 1.29 -6.81 5.84
C HIS A 203 0.80 -5.47 5.27
N HIS A 204 0.99 -4.37 5.99
CA HIS A 204 0.40 -3.07 5.71
C HIS A 204 1.41 -1.91 5.72
N PRO A 205 2.53 -1.98 4.97
CA PRO A 205 3.58 -0.96 5.04
C PRO A 205 3.11 0.43 4.59
N ARG A 206 2.11 0.51 3.69
CA ARG A 206 1.53 1.79 3.26
C ARG A 206 0.78 2.52 4.37
N THR A 207 0.14 1.78 5.28
CA THR A 207 -0.61 2.34 6.40
C THR A 207 0.31 3.16 7.31
N MET A 208 1.54 2.69 7.51
CA MET A 208 2.55 3.37 8.32
C MET A 208 3.11 4.64 7.68
N MET A 209 2.86 4.85 6.39
CA MET A 209 3.33 6.02 5.64
C MET A 209 2.26 7.13 5.53
N ARG A 210 1.09 6.95 6.15
CA ARG A 210 0.04 7.98 6.20
C ARG A 210 0.29 8.94 7.36
N LYS A 211 -0.35 10.10 7.29
CA LYS A 211 -0.36 11.07 8.40
C LYS A 211 -0.98 10.42 9.65
N THR A 212 -0.45 10.76 10.83
CA THR A 212 -0.86 10.17 12.12
C THR A 212 -2.34 10.38 12.40
N GLU A 213 -2.88 11.56 12.08
CA GLU A 213 -4.29 11.92 12.32
C GLU A 213 -5.25 10.97 11.60
N TRP A 214 -4.83 10.45 10.44
CA TRP A 214 -5.63 9.45 9.74
C TRP A 214 -5.63 8.10 10.46
N LEU A 215 -4.50 7.70 11.04
CA LEU A 215 -4.41 6.45 11.80
C LEU A 215 -5.20 6.56 13.11
N GLU A 216 -5.18 7.72 13.75
CA GLU A 216 -6.03 8.04 14.91
C GLU A 216 -7.53 7.92 14.58
N ASP A 217 -7.97 8.44 13.43
CA ASP A 217 -9.35 8.25 12.94
C ASP A 217 -9.67 6.76 12.73
N VAL A 218 -8.74 5.97 12.16
CA VAL A 218 -8.93 4.52 12.02
C VAL A 218 -9.10 3.85 13.38
N VAL A 219 -8.25 4.17 14.35
CA VAL A 219 -8.33 3.65 15.73
C VAL A 219 -9.68 4.00 16.35
N HIS A 220 -10.11 5.26 16.21
CA HIS A 220 -11.40 5.72 16.71
C HIS A 220 -12.57 4.98 16.07
N ARG A 221 -12.58 4.79 14.75
CA ARG A 221 -13.65 4.07 14.04
C ARG A 221 -13.71 2.59 14.41
N VAL A 222 -12.58 1.92 14.62
CA VAL A 222 -12.55 0.52 15.07
C VAL A 222 -13.25 0.36 16.42
N GLU A 223 -13.03 1.32 17.32
CA GLU A 223 -13.63 1.34 18.65
C GLU A 223 -15.12 1.71 18.62
N THR A 224 -15.47 2.79 17.92
CA THR A 224 -16.82 3.38 17.96
C THR A 224 -17.77 2.76 16.93
N ASP A 225 -17.43 2.81 15.65
CA ASP A 225 -18.29 2.35 14.55
C ASP A 225 -18.44 0.82 14.54
N PHE A 226 -17.39 0.08 14.91
CA PHE A 226 -17.37 -1.39 14.88
C PHE A 226 -17.41 -2.04 16.27
N GLY A 227 -17.39 -1.24 17.34
CA GLY A 227 -17.56 -1.70 18.70
C GLY A 227 -16.48 -2.68 19.18
N ILE A 228 -15.26 -2.59 18.66
CA ILE A 228 -14.14 -3.46 19.05
C ILE A 228 -13.33 -2.76 20.17
N PRO A 229 -13.33 -3.29 21.41
CA PRO A 229 -12.59 -2.68 22.52
C PRO A 229 -11.07 -2.72 22.31
N ARG A 230 -10.33 -1.74 22.82
CA ARG A 230 -8.86 -1.64 22.68
C ARG A 230 -8.13 -2.82 23.32
N GLU A 231 -8.67 -3.35 24.40
CA GLU A 231 -8.14 -4.48 25.17
C GLU A 231 -8.37 -5.82 24.44
N SER A 232 -9.23 -5.83 23.42
CA SER A 232 -9.52 -7.03 22.65
C SER A 232 -8.32 -7.42 21.78
N ALA A 233 -7.99 -8.71 21.76
CA ALA A 233 -7.03 -9.26 20.80
C ALA A 233 -7.43 -8.99 19.34
N MET A 234 -8.72 -8.73 19.06
CA MET A 234 -9.22 -8.38 17.73
C MET A 234 -9.01 -6.92 17.35
N PHE A 235 -8.62 -6.04 18.27
CA PHE A 235 -8.46 -4.62 17.98
C PHE A 235 -7.43 -4.36 16.86
N VAL A 236 -6.28 -5.02 16.93
CA VAL A 236 -5.23 -4.98 15.90
C VAL A 236 -5.73 -5.46 14.53
N HIS A 237 -6.54 -6.51 14.52
CA HIS A 237 -7.17 -7.03 13.30
C HIS A 237 -8.24 -6.06 12.77
N GLY A 238 -8.95 -5.38 13.66
CA GLY A 238 -9.87 -4.28 13.35
C GLY A 238 -9.17 -3.15 12.63
N ILE A 239 -8.05 -2.66 13.18
CA ILE A 239 -7.22 -1.62 12.53
C ILE A 239 -6.77 -2.09 11.15
N SER A 240 -6.31 -3.34 11.03
CA SER A 240 -5.89 -3.91 9.73
C SER A 240 -7.03 -3.94 8.70
N ALA A 241 -8.23 -4.36 9.11
CA ALA A 241 -9.39 -4.43 8.23
C ALA A 241 -9.91 -3.04 7.83
N VAL A 242 -10.07 -2.13 8.80
CA VAL A 242 -10.63 -0.78 8.58
C VAL A 242 -9.66 0.11 7.80
N SER A 243 -8.36 0.02 8.05
CA SER A 243 -7.33 0.80 7.34
C SER A 243 -7.24 0.49 5.84
N SER A 244 -7.77 -0.66 5.41
CA SER A 244 -7.71 -1.12 4.02
C SER A 244 -8.71 -0.43 3.08
N PHE A 245 -9.66 0.34 3.62
CA PHE A 245 -10.75 0.94 2.85
C PHE A 245 -11.01 2.41 3.24
N SER A 246 -11.62 3.17 2.34
CA SER A 246 -12.15 4.48 2.68
C SER A 246 -13.35 4.35 3.63
N LYS A 247 -13.69 5.44 4.31
CA LYS A 247 -14.90 5.51 5.16
C LYS A 247 -16.17 5.22 4.36
N SER A 248 -16.30 5.77 3.15
CA SER A 248 -17.45 5.53 2.26
C SER A 248 -17.57 4.05 1.85
N THR A 249 -16.46 3.44 1.43
CA THR A 249 -16.44 2.03 1.01
C THR A 249 -16.84 1.10 2.16
N LEU A 250 -16.46 1.41 3.40
CA LEU A 250 -16.89 0.63 4.57
C LEU A 250 -18.38 0.82 4.87
N ALA A 251 -18.89 2.05 4.76
CA ALA A 251 -20.30 2.33 4.96
C ALA A 251 -21.18 1.55 3.97
N GLU A 252 -20.82 1.57 2.68
CA GLU A 252 -21.52 0.80 1.64
C GLU A 252 -21.58 -0.70 1.97
N LYS A 253 -20.48 -1.27 2.46
CA LYS A 253 -20.43 -2.68 2.90
C LYS A 253 -21.32 -2.95 4.11
N VAL A 254 -21.31 -2.05 5.10
CA VAL A 254 -22.17 -2.13 6.28
C VAL A 254 -23.65 -2.06 5.87
N ASP A 255 -23.98 -1.20 4.91
CA ASP A 255 -25.35 -1.05 4.38
C ASP A 255 -25.82 -2.29 3.62
N VAL A 256 -24.90 -3.06 3.01
CA VAL A 256 -25.25 -4.40 2.52
C VAL A 256 -25.79 -5.27 3.65
N TYR A 257 -25.11 -5.37 4.81
CA TYR A 257 -25.62 -6.16 5.93
C TYR A 257 -26.97 -5.65 6.42
N ARG A 258 -27.13 -4.33 6.56
CA ARG A 258 -28.41 -3.70 6.97
C ARG A 258 -29.54 -4.01 6.00
N SER A 259 -29.27 -4.04 4.70
CA SER A 259 -30.27 -4.41 3.68
C SER A 259 -30.77 -5.87 3.79
N PHE A 260 -30.06 -6.72 4.54
CA PHE A 260 -30.46 -8.07 4.90
C PHE A 260 -31.02 -8.17 6.34
N GLY A 261 -31.36 -7.04 6.97
CA GLY A 261 -31.98 -6.99 8.29
C GLY A 261 -30.99 -7.08 9.47
N TRP A 262 -29.70 -6.86 9.24
CA TRP A 262 -28.73 -6.83 10.34
C TRP A 262 -28.83 -5.51 11.11
N SER A 263 -28.92 -5.60 12.43
CA SER A 263 -28.78 -4.46 13.34
C SER A 263 -27.31 -4.14 13.59
N ASP A 264 -27.03 -2.90 14.02
CA ASP A 264 -25.66 -2.50 14.38
C ASP A 264 -25.08 -3.38 15.51
N ALA A 265 -25.91 -3.87 16.43
CA ALA A 265 -25.49 -4.80 17.48
C ALA A 265 -24.98 -6.15 16.90
N HIS A 266 -25.64 -6.68 15.87
CA HIS A 266 -25.18 -7.87 15.16
C HIS A 266 -23.89 -7.60 14.38
N ILE A 267 -23.80 -6.44 13.71
CA ILE A 267 -22.60 -6.03 12.97
C ILE A 267 -21.40 -5.90 13.90
N ASN A 268 -21.57 -5.26 15.07
CA ASN A 268 -20.52 -5.14 16.09
C ASN A 268 -20.14 -6.50 16.68
N THR A 269 -21.10 -7.41 16.86
CA THR A 269 -20.81 -8.78 17.31
C THR A 269 -19.96 -9.55 16.30
N MET A 270 -20.27 -9.41 15.00
CA MET A 270 -19.45 -9.96 13.92
C MET A 270 -18.05 -9.33 13.92
N ALA A 271 -17.97 -8.00 13.97
CA ALA A 271 -16.72 -7.24 13.95
C ALA A 271 -15.79 -7.66 15.09
N ARG A 272 -16.31 -7.75 16.33
CA ARG A 272 -15.56 -8.18 17.52
C ARG A 272 -15.02 -9.60 17.42
N LYS A 273 -15.60 -10.47 16.59
CA LYS A 273 -15.15 -11.85 16.40
C LYS A 273 -14.26 -12.02 15.16
N LEU A 274 -14.54 -11.28 14.09
CA LEU A 274 -13.85 -11.40 12.81
C LEU A 274 -13.95 -10.12 11.96
N PRO A 275 -13.09 -9.12 12.21
CA PRO A 275 -13.13 -7.84 11.48
C PRO A 275 -12.95 -7.97 9.97
N PHE A 276 -12.27 -9.02 9.51
CA PHE A 276 -12.02 -9.27 8.09
C PHE A 276 -13.27 -9.59 7.26
N CYS A 277 -14.44 -9.76 7.89
CA CYS A 277 -15.72 -9.85 7.15
C CYS A 277 -16.02 -8.58 6.33
N PHE A 278 -15.47 -7.42 6.72
CA PHE A 278 -15.56 -6.18 5.95
C PHE A 278 -14.54 -6.08 4.81
N CYS A 279 -13.57 -7.01 4.73
CA CYS A 279 -12.64 -7.09 3.60
C CYS A 279 -13.23 -7.84 2.39
N LEU A 280 -14.41 -8.44 2.52
CA LEU A 280 -15.11 -9.07 1.41
C LEU A 280 -15.66 -8.00 0.44
N SER A 281 -15.77 -8.35 -0.84
CA SER A 281 -16.49 -7.52 -1.81
C SER A 281 -17.99 -7.52 -1.49
N GLU A 282 -18.69 -6.44 -1.83
CA GLU A 282 -20.15 -6.36 -1.63
C GLU A 282 -20.89 -7.47 -2.35
N ALA A 283 -20.50 -7.77 -3.59
CA ALA A 283 -21.06 -8.88 -4.36
C ALA A 283 -20.93 -10.21 -3.62
N LYS A 284 -19.77 -10.47 -2.98
CA LYS A 284 -19.56 -11.69 -2.20
C LYS A 284 -20.42 -11.69 -0.92
N ILE A 285 -20.52 -10.57 -0.22
CA ILE A 285 -21.38 -10.43 0.97
C ILE A 285 -22.84 -10.70 0.58
N ARG A 286 -23.36 -10.03 -0.46
CA ARG A 286 -24.74 -10.23 -0.96
C ARG A 286 -25.02 -11.68 -1.33
N LYS A 287 -24.08 -12.33 -2.04
CA LYS A 287 -24.24 -13.72 -2.44
C LYS A 287 -24.29 -14.67 -1.23
N GLN A 288 -23.40 -14.48 -0.26
CA GLN A 288 -23.38 -15.26 0.98
C GLN A 288 -24.67 -15.08 1.78
N LEU A 289 -25.10 -13.85 2.00
CA LEU A 289 -26.31 -13.55 2.79
C LEU A 289 -27.58 -14.01 2.08
N THR A 290 -27.65 -13.91 0.75
CA THR A 290 -28.78 -14.44 -0.03
C THR A 290 -28.96 -15.94 0.21
N PHE A 291 -27.89 -16.72 0.05
CA PHE A 291 -27.96 -18.16 0.29
C PHE A 291 -28.24 -18.48 1.76
N LEU A 292 -27.43 -17.94 2.69
CA LEU A 292 -27.50 -18.31 4.11
C LEU A 292 -28.78 -17.83 4.78
N MET A 293 -29.29 -16.64 4.46
CA MET A 293 -30.47 -16.10 5.12
C MET A 293 -31.76 -16.47 4.39
N LYS A 294 -31.79 -16.38 3.04
CA LYS A 294 -33.03 -16.62 2.28
C LYS A 294 -33.28 -18.10 1.98
N GLU A 295 -32.24 -18.87 1.63
CA GLU A 295 -32.41 -20.29 1.29
C GLU A 295 -32.24 -21.21 2.51
N VAL A 296 -31.21 -20.96 3.33
CA VAL A 296 -30.93 -21.78 4.52
C VAL A 296 -31.76 -21.34 5.74
N GLY A 297 -32.18 -20.08 5.80
CA GLY A 297 -32.97 -19.54 6.92
C GLY A 297 -32.14 -19.14 8.15
N CYS A 298 -30.85 -18.88 8.01
CA CYS A 298 -30.02 -18.40 9.12
C CYS A 298 -30.42 -16.97 9.53
N THR A 299 -30.54 -16.73 10.83
CA THR A 299 -30.74 -15.38 11.37
C THR A 299 -29.45 -14.56 11.34
N SER A 300 -29.56 -13.23 11.35
CA SER A 300 -28.41 -12.34 11.46
C SER A 300 -27.63 -12.58 12.76
N GLU A 301 -28.31 -12.88 13.86
CA GLU A 301 -27.69 -13.22 15.15
C GLU A 301 -26.84 -14.50 15.06
N TYR A 302 -27.36 -15.54 14.40
CA TYR A 302 -26.64 -16.80 14.20
C TYR A 302 -25.36 -16.58 13.39
N LEU A 303 -25.41 -15.77 12.33
CA LEU A 303 -24.28 -15.47 11.48
C LEU A 303 -23.27 -14.54 12.15
N ALA A 304 -23.74 -13.52 12.87
CA ALA A 304 -22.89 -12.59 13.61
C ALA A 304 -22.07 -13.28 14.70
N SER A 305 -22.66 -14.26 15.39
CA SER A 305 -21.95 -15.08 16.37
C SER A 305 -20.98 -16.10 15.75
N ARG A 306 -21.11 -16.39 14.45
CA ARG A 306 -20.35 -17.42 13.70
C ARG A 306 -19.81 -16.89 12.35
N PRO A 307 -19.09 -15.77 12.34
CA PRO A 307 -18.82 -14.99 11.13
C PRO A 307 -17.88 -15.70 10.14
N LYS A 308 -17.13 -16.71 10.60
CA LYS A 308 -16.28 -17.55 9.75
C LYS A 308 -17.05 -18.23 8.61
N LEU A 309 -18.36 -18.47 8.79
CA LEU A 309 -19.21 -19.03 7.75
C LEU A 309 -19.25 -18.15 6.48
N LEU A 310 -19.21 -16.82 6.66
CA LEU A 310 -19.19 -15.84 5.55
C LEU A 310 -17.84 -15.82 4.80
N MET A 311 -16.78 -16.29 5.45
CA MET A 311 -15.42 -16.27 4.88
C MET A 311 -15.13 -17.47 3.96
N TYR A 312 -15.80 -18.61 4.19
CA TYR A 312 -15.61 -19.80 3.36
C TYR A 312 -16.14 -19.62 1.93
N SER A 313 -15.59 -20.35 0.96
CA SER A 313 -16.17 -20.37 -0.39
C SER A 313 -17.59 -20.93 -0.34
N LEU A 314 -18.54 -20.15 -0.83
CA LEU A 314 -19.94 -20.53 -0.87
C LEU A 314 -20.13 -21.78 -1.74
N GLU A 315 -19.58 -21.76 -2.94
CA GLU A 315 -19.78 -22.76 -3.99
C GLU A 315 -18.98 -24.03 -3.73
N LYS A 316 -17.72 -23.89 -3.30
CA LYS A 316 -16.81 -25.03 -3.11
C LYS A 316 -16.92 -25.69 -1.75
N ARG A 317 -17.48 -24.99 -0.75
CA ARG A 317 -17.50 -25.49 0.64
C ARG A 317 -18.87 -25.44 1.29
N VAL A 318 -19.52 -24.27 1.33
CA VAL A 318 -20.75 -24.12 2.12
C VAL A 318 -21.95 -24.85 1.49
N ILE A 319 -22.23 -24.58 0.20
CA ILE A 319 -23.35 -25.19 -0.54
C ILE A 319 -23.24 -26.73 -0.58
N PRO A 320 -22.09 -27.33 -0.97
CA PRO A 320 -21.98 -28.79 -1.02
C PRO A 320 -22.28 -29.44 0.33
N ARG A 321 -21.76 -28.87 1.41
CA ARG A 321 -21.96 -29.39 2.77
C ARG A 321 -23.40 -29.20 3.26
N TYR A 322 -24.02 -28.07 2.94
CA TYR A 322 -25.44 -27.86 3.20
C TYR A 322 -26.31 -28.89 2.47
N LYS A 323 -26.04 -29.16 1.18
CA LYS A 323 -26.79 -30.16 0.40
C LYS A 323 -26.69 -31.56 1.02
N VAL A 324 -25.49 -31.97 1.46
CA VAL A 324 -25.30 -33.24 2.17
C VAL A 324 -26.14 -33.29 3.45
N LEU A 325 -26.05 -32.26 4.30
CA LEU A 325 -26.84 -32.21 5.54
C LEU A 325 -28.35 -32.22 5.27
N LYS A 326 -28.82 -31.50 4.24
CA LYS A 326 -30.23 -31.48 3.83
C LYS A 326 -30.72 -32.87 3.39
N ILE A 327 -29.91 -33.62 2.65
CA ILE A 327 -30.22 -34.99 2.22
C ILE A 327 -30.28 -35.93 3.43
N LEU A 328 -29.29 -35.86 4.33
CA LEU A 328 -29.25 -36.65 5.56
C LEU A 328 -30.51 -36.40 6.40
N HIS A 329 -30.83 -35.13 6.64
CA HIS A 329 -32.04 -34.73 7.37
C HIS A 329 -33.32 -35.25 6.70
N GLY A 330 -33.44 -35.11 5.37
CA GLY A 330 -34.59 -35.62 4.60
C GLY A 330 -34.78 -37.13 4.71
N LYS A 331 -33.69 -37.90 4.91
CA LYS A 331 -33.73 -39.35 5.15
C LYS A 331 -33.80 -39.73 6.63
N ARG A 332 -34.03 -38.76 7.53
CA ARG A 332 -34.03 -38.95 8.99
C ARG A 332 -32.70 -39.55 9.52
N LEU A 333 -31.61 -39.31 8.81
CA LEU A 333 -30.25 -39.64 9.22
C LEU A 333 -29.66 -38.41 9.91
N ASN A 334 -29.33 -38.52 11.19
CA ASN A 334 -28.78 -37.41 11.94
C ASN A 334 -27.26 -37.55 12.08
N SER A 335 -26.52 -36.60 11.51
CA SER A 335 -25.06 -36.49 11.71
C SER A 335 -24.69 -35.83 13.04
N GLY A 336 -25.68 -35.27 13.76
CA GLY A 336 -25.47 -34.49 14.99
C GLY A 336 -24.88 -33.10 14.75
N LEU A 337 -24.67 -32.70 13.49
CA LEU A 337 -23.93 -31.49 13.13
C LEU A 337 -24.80 -30.46 12.40
N GLY A 338 -24.72 -29.21 12.86
CA GLY A 338 -25.25 -28.06 12.14
C GLY A 338 -24.34 -27.59 11.00
N LEU A 339 -24.87 -26.73 10.14
CA LEU A 339 -24.15 -26.21 8.96
C LEU A 339 -22.81 -25.56 9.32
N TYR A 340 -22.74 -24.76 10.38
CA TYR A 340 -21.49 -24.12 10.80
C TYR A 340 -20.39 -25.14 11.12
N SER A 341 -20.70 -26.17 11.92
CA SER A 341 -19.74 -27.21 12.31
C SER A 341 -19.25 -27.95 11.08
N ALA A 342 -20.17 -28.36 10.21
CA ALA A 342 -19.83 -28.99 8.94
C ALA A 342 -18.95 -28.08 8.07
N ALA A 343 -19.24 -26.78 7.94
CA ALA A 343 -18.45 -25.83 7.17
C ALA A 343 -17.04 -25.59 7.74
N CYS A 344 -16.86 -25.72 9.05
CA CYS A 344 -15.56 -25.58 9.70
C CYS A 344 -14.62 -26.77 9.50
N MET A 345 -15.15 -27.96 9.21
CA MET A 345 -14.34 -29.18 9.02
C MET A 345 -13.38 -29.08 7.83
N THR A 346 -12.26 -29.80 7.90
CA THR A 346 -11.42 -30.04 6.71
C THR A 346 -12.18 -30.96 5.73
N PRO A 347 -11.78 -31.01 4.44
CA PRO A 347 -12.38 -31.96 3.49
C PRO A 347 -12.30 -33.41 3.97
N SER A 348 -11.15 -33.85 4.50
CA SER A 348 -10.95 -35.21 4.98
C SER A 348 -11.83 -35.56 6.19
N THR A 349 -11.88 -34.67 7.19
CA THR A 349 -12.74 -34.86 8.37
C THR A 349 -14.21 -34.90 7.97
N PHE A 350 -14.66 -33.98 7.10
CA PHE A 350 -16.05 -33.97 6.63
C PHE A 350 -16.40 -35.27 5.90
N MET A 351 -15.52 -35.79 5.05
CA MET A 351 -15.74 -37.06 4.37
C MET A 351 -15.81 -38.23 5.35
N LYS A 352 -14.88 -38.30 6.31
CA LYS A 352 -14.81 -39.38 7.31
C LYS A 352 -16.00 -39.39 8.25
N GLU A 353 -16.43 -38.24 8.74
CA GLU A 353 -17.40 -38.14 9.84
C GLU A 353 -18.83 -37.91 9.36
N VAL A 354 -19.03 -37.34 8.16
CA VAL A 354 -20.37 -36.95 7.69
C VAL A 354 -20.82 -37.72 6.46
N VAL A 355 -19.89 -38.14 5.59
CA VAL A 355 -20.24 -38.79 4.31
C VAL A 355 -20.09 -40.32 4.40
N LEU A 356 -18.91 -40.80 4.80
CA LEU A 356 -18.57 -42.23 4.85
C LEU A 356 -19.51 -43.07 5.74
N PRO A 357 -19.97 -42.62 6.92
CA PRO A 357 -20.88 -43.40 7.77
C PRO A 357 -22.23 -43.74 7.12
N TYR A 358 -22.58 -43.03 6.04
CA TYR A 358 -23.82 -43.25 5.29
C TYR A 358 -23.57 -43.71 3.85
N LYS A 359 -22.35 -44.13 3.50
CA LYS A 359 -21.97 -44.57 2.14
C LYS A 359 -22.94 -45.62 1.59
N ASP A 360 -23.25 -46.64 2.38
CA ASP A 360 -24.10 -47.75 1.95
C ASP A 360 -25.59 -47.35 1.87
N LYS A 361 -25.99 -46.33 2.64
CA LYS A 361 -27.37 -45.79 2.65
C LYS A 361 -27.59 -44.70 1.58
N LEU A 362 -26.51 -44.12 1.05
CA LEU A 362 -26.50 -42.99 0.12
C LEU A 362 -25.40 -43.12 -0.96
N PRO A 363 -25.38 -44.19 -1.79
CA PRO A 363 -24.30 -44.44 -2.76
C PRO A 363 -24.17 -43.31 -3.82
N LEU A 364 -25.28 -42.68 -4.21
CA LEU A 364 -25.28 -41.54 -5.15
C LEU A 364 -24.67 -40.27 -4.55
N LEU A 365 -24.88 -40.03 -3.25
CA LEU A 365 -24.27 -38.90 -2.53
C LEU A 365 -22.76 -39.08 -2.46
N TYR A 366 -22.30 -40.30 -2.17
CA TYR A 366 -20.89 -40.65 -2.12
C TYR A 366 -20.18 -40.39 -3.46
N GLY A 367 -20.77 -40.84 -4.57
CA GLY A 367 -20.25 -40.60 -5.92
C GLY A 367 -20.15 -39.11 -6.29
N SER A 368 -21.14 -38.30 -5.89
CA SER A 368 -21.12 -36.85 -6.15
C SER A 368 -20.15 -36.09 -5.23
N CYS A 369 -20.00 -36.49 -3.96
CA CYS A 369 -19.07 -35.85 -3.03
C CYS A 369 -17.61 -36.13 -3.40
N MET A 370 -17.28 -37.36 -3.84
CA MET A 370 -15.92 -37.70 -4.28
C MET A 370 -15.45 -36.86 -5.47
N LYS A 371 -16.34 -36.51 -6.41
CA LYS A 371 -16.04 -35.63 -7.55
C LYS A 371 -15.80 -34.15 -7.16
N SER A 372 -16.17 -33.74 -5.95
CA SER A 372 -16.03 -32.36 -5.46
C SER A 372 -14.87 -32.16 -4.48
N VAL A 373 -14.17 -33.24 -4.12
CA VAL A 373 -13.05 -33.26 -3.15
C VAL A 373 -11.68 -33.43 -3.84
N GLN A 374 -11.65 -33.87 -5.10
CA GLN A 374 -10.53 -33.61 -6.03
C GLN A 374 -10.61 -32.18 -6.55
#